data_AF-A0A397YZV5-F1
#
_entry.id   AF-A0A397YZV5-F1
#
_cell.length_a   1.000
_cell.length_b   1.000
_cell.length_c   1.000
_cell.angle_alpha   90.00
_cell.angle_beta   90.00
_cell.angle_gamma   90.00
#
_symmetry.space_group_name_H-M   'P 1'
#
loop_
_entity.id
_entity.type
_entity.pdbx_description
1 polymer ?
#
loop_
_entity_poly.entity_id
_entity_poly.type
_entity_poly.pdbx_seq_one_letter_code
_entity_poly.pdbx_strand_id
1 'polypeptide(L)'
;MIELRVRECYLLLCLIVFIIAAPCHSHESLFGGKTLYAGKELRKESLPLQSGSRVYRLRGLKSSSWYEVKISYPASIPALFSLELLRNGERGLKLKQMRRLLNTEKLIFKTESFDKVDDKEGMYVLVTVEPEGIVAIPNFKERSFIIYNIVCEEQLLGIAYSCWSVVVLVVLCLVVSVSLPRFLPSYLLIKDV
;
A
#
# COMPACT_ATOMS: atom_id res chain seq x y z
N MET A 1 -26.03 -7.01 -38.20
CA MET A 1 -25.43 -7.80 -37.09
C MET A 1 -23.97 -7.42 -36.78
N ILE A 2 -23.19 -6.91 -37.73
CA ILE A 2 -21.77 -6.51 -37.55
C ILE A 2 -21.64 -5.18 -36.78
N GLU A 3 -22.51 -4.21 -37.05
CA GLU A 3 -22.52 -2.88 -36.38
C GLU A 3 -22.74 -2.95 -34.86
N LEU A 4 -23.63 -3.83 -34.40
CA LEU A 4 -23.87 -4.05 -32.96
C LEU A 4 -22.63 -4.57 -32.25
N ARG A 5 -21.81 -5.39 -32.94
CA ARG A 5 -20.62 -6.03 -32.37
C ARG A 5 -19.46 -5.05 -32.20
N VAL A 6 -19.32 -4.08 -33.12
CA VAL A 6 -18.31 -3.00 -33.03
C VAL A 6 -18.64 -2.03 -31.91
N ARG A 7 -19.93 -1.75 -31.69
CA ARG A 7 -20.41 -0.87 -30.61
C ARG A 7 -20.12 -1.44 -29.21
N GLU A 8 -20.33 -2.74 -29.01
CA GLU A 8 -20.00 -3.45 -27.77
C GLU A 8 -18.49 -3.39 -27.44
N CYS A 9 -17.63 -3.57 -28.45
CA CYS A 9 -16.17 -3.44 -28.28
C CYS A 9 -15.75 -2.02 -27.90
N TYR A 10 -16.38 -0.99 -28.49
CA TYR A 10 -16.07 0.40 -28.17
C TYR A 10 -16.50 0.77 -26.75
N LEU A 11 -17.67 0.29 -26.30
CA LEU A 11 -18.15 0.48 -24.94
C LEU A 11 -17.24 -0.20 -23.90
N LEU A 12 -16.79 -1.42 -24.17
CA LEU A 12 -15.79 -2.11 -23.34
C LEU A 12 -14.48 -1.31 -23.23
N LEU A 13 -14.00 -0.75 -24.34
CA LEU A 13 -12.78 0.04 -24.37
C LEU A 13 -12.95 1.36 -23.58
N CYS A 14 -14.10 2.02 -23.70
CA CYS A 14 -14.43 3.21 -22.90
C CYS A 14 -14.52 2.90 -21.40
N LEU A 15 -15.09 1.77 -21.00
CA LEU A 15 -15.15 1.34 -19.59
C LEU A 15 -13.75 1.08 -19.02
N ILE A 16 -12.85 0.48 -19.80
CA ILE A 16 -11.47 0.24 -19.39
C ILE A 16 -10.73 1.57 -19.15
N VAL A 17 -10.88 2.54 -20.05
CA VAL A 17 -10.28 3.88 -19.90
C VAL A 17 -10.83 4.61 -18.67
N PHE A 18 -12.13 4.50 -18.41
CA PHE A 18 -12.78 5.13 -17.25
C PHE A 18 -12.29 4.56 -15.92
N ILE A 19 -12.06 3.24 -15.84
CA ILE A 19 -11.51 2.59 -14.63
C ILE A 19 -10.05 2.98 -14.38
N ILE A 20 -9.25 3.20 -15.43
CA ILE A 20 -7.86 3.65 -15.31
C ILE A 20 -7.76 5.13 -14.91
N ALA A 21 -8.72 5.96 -15.34
CA ALA A 21 -8.69 7.41 -15.12
C ALA A 21 -9.20 7.86 -13.73
N ALA A 22 -9.76 6.97 -12.91
CA ALA A 22 -10.31 7.32 -11.60
C ALA A 22 -9.19 7.69 -10.59
N PRO A 23 -9.02 8.98 -10.23
CA PRO A 23 -7.98 9.37 -9.29
C PRO A 23 -8.50 9.14 -7.87
N CYS A 24 -7.85 8.28 -7.11
CA CYS A 24 -8.07 8.20 -5.67
C CYS A 24 -7.49 9.46 -5.01
N HIS A 25 -8.32 10.50 -4.86
CA HIS A 25 -7.94 11.74 -4.21
C HIS A 25 -8.13 11.62 -2.69
N SER A 26 -7.04 11.50 -1.95
CA SER A 26 -7.08 11.45 -0.48
C SER A 26 -6.77 12.82 0.13
N HIS A 27 -7.77 13.35 0.82
CA HIS A 27 -7.78 14.64 1.52
C HIS A 27 -6.98 14.59 2.84
N GLU A 28 -6.05 15.52 3.02
CA GLU A 28 -5.16 15.64 4.17
C GLU A 28 -5.86 16.42 5.30
N SER A 29 -5.83 15.90 6.54
CA SER A 29 -6.29 16.66 7.71
C SER A 29 -5.26 16.56 8.82
N LEU A 30 -4.72 17.71 9.19
CA LEU A 30 -3.72 17.95 10.22
C LEU A 30 -4.40 18.03 11.60
N PHE A 31 -4.07 17.18 12.57
CA PHE A 31 -3.93 17.57 13.99
C PHE A 31 -3.32 16.47 14.88
N GLY A 32 -2.70 16.93 15.99
CA GLY A 32 -1.78 16.21 16.87
C GLY A 32 -2.36 14.99 17.61
N GLY A 33 -1.57 13.91 17.61
CA GLY A 33 -2.01 12.53 17.83
C GLY A 33 -2.23 11.84 16.48
N LYS A 34 -1.14 11.53 15.75
CA LYS A 34 -1.27 11.07 14.37
C LYS A 34 -1.91 9.69 14.32
N THR A 35 -3.14 9.70 13.86
CA THR A 35 -3.92 8.50 13.61
C THR A 35 -3.65 8.04 12.19
N LEU A 36 -3.24 6.79 12.04
CA LEU A 36 -3.06 6.15 10.75
C LEU A 36 -4.33 5.34 10.46
N TYR A 37 -5.14 5.86 9.54
CA TYR A 37 -6.35 5.19 9.08
C TYR A 37 -6.00 4.13 8.03
N ALA A 38 -6.61 2.95 8.12
CA ALA A 38 -6.51 1.94 7.08
C ALA A 38 -6.93 2.50 5.72
N GLY A 39 -6.10 2.29 4.70
CA GLY A 39 -6.27 2.79 3.33
C GLY A 39 -5.87 4.26 3.12
N LYS A 40 -5.43 4.98 4.16
CA LYS A 40 -5.02 6.39 4.04
C LYS A 40 -3.52 6.55 4.28
N GLU A 41 -2.82 7.06 3.27
CA GLU A 41 -1.40 7.41 3.36
C GLU A 41 -1.22 8.74 4.13
N LEU A 42 -0.29 8.75 5.07
CA LEU A 42 0.26 9.97 5.68
C LEU A 42 1.56 10.31 4.95
N ARG A 43 1.62 11.51 4.38
CA ARG A 43 2.74 11.97 3.54
C ARG A 43 3.58 13.00 4.27
N LYS A 44 4.86 13.07 3.89
CA LYS A 44 5.80 14.10 4.35
C LYS A 44 5.90 14.17 5.88
N GLU A 45 5.80 13.02 6.54
CA GLU A 45 6.09 12.89 7.96
C GLU A 45 7.57 13.18 8.21
N SER A 46 7.89 13.80 9.34
CA SER A 46 9.27 14.05 9.75
C SER A 46 9.58 13.45 11.11
N LEU A 47 10.77 12.87 11.23
CA LEU A 47 11.35 12.36 12.47
C LEU A 47 12.81 12.84 12.59
N PRO A 48 13.32 13.10 13.81
CA PRO A 48 14.74 13.35 13.99
C PRO A 48 15.52 12.09 13.64
N LEU A 49 16.61 12.22 12.89
CA LEU A 49 17.39 11.08 12.42
C LEU A 49 18.11 10.38 13.59
N GLN A 50 18.54 11.16 14.59
CA GLN A 50 19.18 10.63 15.79
C GLN A 50 18.12 10.19 16.80
N SER A 51 17.90 8.88 16.88
CA SER A 51 17.01 8.23 17.87
C SER A 51 15.57 8.76 17.84
N GLY A 52 15.07 9.09 16.64
CA GLY A 52 13.70 9.54 16.49
C GLY A 52 12.71 8.42 16.69
N SER A 53 11.60 8.73 17.36
CA SER A 53 10.50 7.79 17.54
C SER A 53 9.16 8.49 17.46
N ARG A 54 8.16 7.81 16.90
CA ARG A 54 6.76 8.25 16.89
C ARG A 54 5.81 7.08 16.94
N VAL A 55 4.77 7.22 17.75
CA VAL A 55 3.66 6.27 17.83
C VAL A 55 2.49 6.75 16.97
N TYR A 56 1.96 5.85 16.14
CA TYR A 56 0.76 6.04 15.36
C TYR A 56 -0.36 5.17 15.91
N ARG A 57 -1.54 5.76 16.18
CA ARG A 57 -2.73 4.98 16.54
C ARG A 57 -3.38 4.47 15.26
N LEU A 58 -3.59 3.17 15.16
CA LEU A 58 -4.29 2.57 14.02
C LEU A 58 -5.80 2.71 14.21
N ARG A 59 -6.51 3.14 13.16
CA ARG A 59 -7.98 3.22 13.13
C ARG A 59 -8.55 2.68 11.82
N GLY A 60 -9.81 2.27 11.86
CA GLY A 60 -10.52 1.71 10.69
C GLY A 60 -10.10 0.27 10.36
N LEU A 61 -9.57 -0.47 11.35
CA LEU A 61 -9.23 -1.88 11.18
C LEU A 61 -10.51 -2.75 11.24
N LYS A 62 -10.59 -3.73 10.34
CA LYS A 62 -11.63 -4.75 10.29
C LYS A 62 -11.22 -5.98 11.08
N SER A 63 -12.19 -6.67 11.65
CA SER A 63 -12.02 -7.93 12.37
C SER A 63 -11.39 -9.00 11.47
N SER A 64 -10.53 -9.85 12.03
CA SER A 64 -10.00 -11.04 11.34
C SER A 64 -9.30 -10.77 10.00
N SER A 65 -8.87 -9.53 9.77
CA SER A 65 -8.30 -9.07 8.50
C SER A 65 -6.80 -8.85 8.59
N TRP A 66 -6.10 -9.05 7.47
CA TRP A 66 -4.67 -8.81 7.36
C TRP A 66 -4.39 -7.36 7.00
N TYR A 67 -3.37 -6.79 7.63
CA TYR A 67 -2.93 -5.42 7.41
C TYR A 67 -1.44 -5.37 7.20
N GLU A 68 -1.04 -4.40 6.39
CA GLU A 68 0.35 -4.10 6.12
C GLU A 68 0.62 -2.62 6.37
N VAL A 69 1.63 -2.34 7.18
CA VAL A 69 2.16 -0.99 7.38
C VAL A 69 3.46 -0.87 6.62
N LYS A 70 3.54 0.15 5.76
CA LYS A 70 4.70 0.43 4.92
C LYS A 70 5.23 1.81 5.24
N ILE A 71 6.56 1.92 5.33
CA ILE A 71 7.27 3.20 5.36
C ILE A 71 8.10 3.32 4.08
N SER A 72 8.10 4.51 3.48
CA SER A 72 9.00 4.87 2.38
C SER A 72 9.73 6.17 2.68
N TYR A 73 11.01 6.21 2.37
CA TYR A 73 11.88 7.37 2.60
C TYR A 73 12.95 7.51 1.51
N PRO A 74 13.56 8.70 1.35
CA PRO A 74 14.56 8.94 0.32
C PRO A 74 15.79 8.04 0.47
N ALA A 75 16.20 7.39 -0.63
CA ALA A 75 17.38 6.54 -0.69
C ALA A 75 18.72 7.27 -0.45
N SER A 76 18.73 8.60 -0.59
CA SER A 76 19.93 9.43 -0.43
C SER A 76 20.34 9.66 1.03
N ILE A 77 19.49 9.26 2.00
CA ILE A 77 19.76 9.41 3.43
C ILE A 77 19.89 8.01 4.01
N PRO A 78 21.06 7.64 4.53
CA PRO A 78 21.25 6.30 5.04
C PRO A 78 20.65 6.24 6.45
N ALA A 79 19.48 5.62 6.54
CA ALA A 79 18.66 5.55 7.74
C ALA A 79 18.00 4.18 7.80
N LEU A 80 17.93 3.64 9.01
CA LEU A 80 17.25 2.40 9.34
C LEU A 80 15.96 2.74 10.07
N PHE A 81 14.82 2.34 9.50
CA PHE A 81 13.54 2.41 10.20
C PHE A 81 13.23 1.07 10.84
N SER A 82 12.56 1.09 11.99
CA SER A 82 11.95 -0.11 12.57
C SER A 82 10.52 0.16 13.01
N LEU A 83 9.67 -0.81 12.68
CA LEU A 83 8.23 -0.85 12.94
C LEU A 83 7.91 -1.90 14.01
N GLU A 84 7.39 -1.46 15.15
CA GLU A 84 6.88 -2.38 16.18
C GLU A 84 5.37 -2.22 16.34
N LEU A 85 4.64 -3.33 16.39
CA LEU A 85 3.22 -3.32 16.73
C LEU A 85 3.07 -3.27 18.25
N LEU A 86 2.27 -2.34 18.76
CA LEU A 86 1.95 -2.23 20.18
C LEU A 86 0.46 -2.49 20.38
N ARG A 87 0.12 -3.33 21.35
CA ARG A 87 -1.26 -3.55 21.78
C ARG A 87 -1.43 -2.87 23.13
N ASN A 88 -2.40 -1.97 23.24
CA ASN A 88 -2.66 -1.22 24.48
C ASN A 88 -1.43 -0.47 25.06
N GLY A 89 -0.52 0.01 24.21
CA GLY A 89 0.70 0.72 24.63
C GLY A 89 1.81 -0.18 25.20
N GLU A 90 1.57 -1.48 25.34
CA GLU A 90 2.59 -2.45 25.68
C GLU A 90 3.17 -3.07 24.40
N ARG A 91 4.45 -3.52 24.48
CA ARG A 91 5.12 -4.21 23.37
C ARG A 91 4.47 -5.57 23.13
N GLY A 92 3.37 -5.54 22.38
CA GLY A 92 2.66 -6.72 21.93
C GLY A 92 3.54 -7.48 20.94
N LEU A 93 3.77 -8.77 21.23
CA LEU A 93 4.36 -9.81 20.38
C LEU A 93 5.30 -9.29 19.28
N LYS A 94 6.62 -9.51 19.45
CA LYS A 94 7.64 -9.44 18.38
C LYS A 94 7.18 -10.25 17.16
N LEU A 95 6.35 -9.65 16.29
CA LEU A 95 5.89 -10.26 15.05
C LEU A 95 7.09 -10.27 14.12
N LYS A 96 7.69 -11.46 14.05
CA LYS A 96 9.01 -11.77 13.53
C LYS A 96 9.08 -11.74 12.00
N GLN A 97 8.51 -10.72 11.38
CA GLN A 97 8.52 -10.59 9.92
C GLN A 97 8.67 -9.14 9.46
N MET A 98 9.64 -8.45 10.04
CA MET A 98 10.29 -7.33 9.36
C MET A 98 11.08 -7.90 8.19
N ARG A 99 10.70 -7.51 6.98
CA ARG A 99 11.46 -7.81 5.77
C ARG A 99 11.80 -6.48 5.12
N ARG A 100 13.07 -6.10 5.15
CA ARG A 100 13.59 -4.95 4.41
C ARG A 100 13.64 -5.31 2.93
N LEU A 101 12.85 -4.61 2.12
CA LEU A 101 12.91 -4.65 0.67
C LEU A 101 13.25 -3.23 0.23
N LEU A 102 14.48 -3.01 -0.25
CA LEU A 102 15.00 -1.67 -0.60
C LEU A 102 15.01 -0.73 0.63
N ASN A 103 14.75 0.57 0.41
CA ASN A 103 14.53 1.58 1.45
C ASN A 103 13.04 1.67 1.82
N THR A 104 12.41 0.50 1.97
CA THR A 104 11.04 0.39 2.47
C THR A 104 10.97 -0.65 3.57
N GLU A 105 10.44 -0.24 4.71
CA GLU A 105 10.20 -1.11 5.85
C GLU A 105 8.74 -1.52 5.85
N LYS A 106 8.53 -2.83 6.06
CA LYS A 106 7.22 -3.48 5.94
C LYS A 106 6.94 -4.30 7.18
N LEU A 107 5.80 -4.03 7.81
CA LEU A 107 5.24 -4.79 8.91
C LEU A 107 3.89 -5.38 8.48
N ILE A 108 3.72 -6.68 8.57
CA ILE A 108 2.44 -7.37 8.32
C ILE A 108 1.91 -7.89 9.66
N PHE A 109 0.63 -7.63 9.93
CA PHE A 109 -0.05 -8.18 11.10
C PHE A 109 -1.48 -8.57 10.77
N LYS A 110 -2.05 -9.45 11.59
CA LYS A 110 -3.45 -9.86 11.50
C LYS A 110 -4.21 -9.30 12.70
N THR A 111 -5.39 -8.75 12.46
CA THR A 111 -6.30 -8.37 13.53
C THR A 111 -7.06 -9.60 14.00
N GLU A 112 -7.16 -9.82 15.31
CA GLU A 112 -7.95 -10.92 15.89
C GLU A 112 -9.46 -10.63 15.77
N SER A 113 -10.32 -11.64 16.00
CA SER A 113 -11.76 -11.39 16.09
C SER A 113 -12.04 -10.51 17.31
N PHE A 114 -12.79 -9.42 17.12
CA PHE A 114 -13.21 -8.53 18.21
C PHE A 114 -14.31 -9.20 19.03
N ASP A 115 -14.01 -10.31 19.72
CA ASP A 115 -15.02 -11.05 20.48
C ASP A 115 -15.20 -10.58 21.93
N LYS A 116 -14.59 -9.47 22.32
CA LYS A 116 -14.88 -8.62 23.51
C LYS A 116 -13.67 -7.75 23.74
N VAL A 117 -13.68 -6.54 23.22
CA VAL A 117 -12.62 -5.57 23.53
C VAL A 117 -13.30 -4.24 23.77
N ASP A 118 -13.36 -3.89 25.05
CA ASP A 118 -13.70 -2.56 25.55
C ASP A 118 -12.95 -1.52 24.69
N ASP A 119 -13.59 -0.40 24.34
CA ASP A 119 -13.14 0.65 23.39
C ASP A 119 -11.75 1.28 23.69
N LYS A 120 -11.07 0.76 24.71
CA LYS A 120 -9.77 1.18 25.24
C LYS A 120 -8.56 0.42 24.68
N GLU A 121 -8.69 -0.82 24.17
CA GLU A 121 -7.52 -1.49 23.55
C GLU A 121 -7.31 -1.01 22.11
N GLY A 122 -6.57 0.08 21.95
CA GLY A 122 -6.08 0.52 20.65
C GLY A 122 -4.91 -0.35 20.15
N MET A 123 -4.87 -0.58 18.85
CA MET A 123 -3.66 -1.00 18.15
C MET A 123 -2.82 0.23 17.79
N TYR A 124 -1.52 0.15 18.01
CA TYR A 124 -0.58 1.22 17.70
C TYR A 124 0.63 0.68 16.95
N VAL A 125 1.28 1.55 16.19
CA VAL A 125 2.55 1.26 15.52
C VAL A 125 3.58 2.24 16.02
N LEU A 126 4.62 1.70 16.62
CA LEU A 126 5.82 2.45 16.96
C LEU A 126 6.75 2.46 15.76
N VAL A 127 7.10 3.66 15.33
CA VAL A 127 8.12 3.91 14.31
C VAL A 127 9.33 4.46 15.02
N THR A 128 10.48 3.81 14.86
CA THR A 128 11.78 4.33 15.30
C THR A 128 12.69 4.47 14.11
N VAL A 129 13.61 5.43 14.19
CA VAL A 129 14.64 5.65 13.17
C VAL A 129 16.01 5.77 13.82
N GLU A 130 16.97 5.10 13.20
CA GLU A 130 18.37 5.13 13.57
C GLU A 130 19.20 5.47 12.32
N PRO A 131 20.31 6.22 12.45
CA PRO A 131 21.21 6.47 11.34
C PRO A 131 21.91 5.15 10.95
N GLU A 132 21.97 4.86 9.65
CA GLU A 132 22.71 3.70 9.13
C GLU A 132 23.95 4.23 8.40
N GLY A 133 25.14 3.69 8.67
CA GLY A 133 26.36 4.05 7.94
C GLY A 133 27.00 5.39 8.30
N ILE A 134 28.00 5.79 7.50
CA ILE A 134 28.84 6.97 7.72
C ILE A 134 28.68 7.88 6.51
N VAL A 135 28.53 9.20 6.74
CA VAL A 135 28.47 10.18 5.65
C VAL A 135 29.77 10.16 4.84
N ALA A 136 29.66 9.93 3.54
CA ALA A 136 30.82 9.84 2.63
C ALA A 136 31.64 11.13 2.54
N ILE A 137 31.05 12.29 2.88
CA ILE A 137 31.70 13.59 2.85
C ILE A 137 32.25 13.93 4.25
N PRO A 138 33.58 13.92 4.44
CA PRO A 138 34.16 14.33 5.71
C PRO A 138 33.81 15.80 6.00
N ASN A 139 33.49 16.11 7.27
CA ASN A 139 33.08 17.43 7.79
C ASN A 139 31.69 17.95 7.36
N PHE A 140 30.89 17.18 6.63
CA PHE A 140 29.49 17.56 6.39
C PHE A 140 28.61 17.12 7.55
N LYS A 141 27.80 18.04 8.10
CA LYS A 141 26.84 17.67 9.16
C LYS A 141 25.80 16.71 8.59
N GLU A 142 25.60 15.59 9.28
CA GLU A 142 24.47 14.70 9.03
C GLU A 142 23.14 15.46 9.07
N ARG A 143 22.18 15.02 8.26
CA ARG A 143 20.84 15.62 8.29
C ARG A 143 20.21 15.34 9.64
N SER A 144 19.68 16.38 10.29
CA SER A 144 19.04 16.25 11.61
C SER A 144 17.67 15.59 11.55
N PHE A 145 17.00 15.64 10.40
CA PHE A 145 15.66 15.08 10.19
C PHE A 145 15.58 14.27 8.90
N ILE A 146 14.70 13.27 8.93
CA ILE A 146 14.31 12.48 7.76
C ILE A 146 12.82 12.66 7.48
N ILE A 147 12.50 12.77 6.19
CA ILE A 147 11.13 12.86 5.71
C ILE A 147 10.73 11.48 5.19
N TYR A 148 9.55 11.00 5.56
CA TYR A 148 9.02 9.71 5.14
C TYR A 148 7.52 9.77 4.91
N ASN A 149 6.99 8.77 4.20
CA ASN A 149 5.56 8.51 4.11
C ASN A 149 5.26 7.20 4.83
N ILE A 150 4.08 7.11 5.43
CA ILE A 150 3.59 5.90 6.10
C ILE A 150 2.15 5.61 5.69
N VAL A 151 1.85 4.35 5.40
CA VAL A 151 0.51 3.90 5.04
C VAL A 151 0.20 2.59 5.74
N CYS A 152 -1.06 2.41 6.15
CA CYS A 152 -1.61 1.12 6.58
C CYS A 152 -2.62 0.66 5.54
N GLU A 153 -2.40 -0.49 4.89
CA GLU A 153 -3.29 -1.04 3.88
C GLU A 153 -3.85 -2.39 4.33
N GLU A 154 -5.12 -2.64 4.00
CA GLU A 154 -5.73 -3.96 4.13
C GLU A 154 -5.18 -4.88 3.04
N GLN A 155 -4.85 -6.11 3.43
CA GLN A 155 -4.41 -7.16 2.52
C GLN A 155 -5.50 -8.23 2.38
N LEU A 156 -5.78 -8.61 1.13
CA LEU A 156 -6.63 -9.74 0.80
C LEU A 156 -5.84 -10.68 -0.10
N LEU A 157 -5.69 -11.95 0.33
CA LEU A 157 -4.89 -12.97 -0.38
C LEU A 157 -3.43 -12.54 -0.65
N GLY A 158 -2.84 -11.74 0.25
CA GLY A 158 -1.48 -11.22 0.11
C GLY A 158 -1.34 -10.03 -0.86
N ILE A 159 -2.44 -9.58 -1.47
CA ILE A 159 -2.50 -8.42 -2.36
C ILE A 159 -3.12 -7.24 -1.60
N ALA A 160 -2.53 -6.05 -1.74
CA ALA A 160 -3.10 -4.83 -1.16
C ALA A 160 -4.48 -4.53 -1.79
N TYR A 161 -5.45 -4.15 -0.95
CA TYR A 161 -6.81 -3.89 -1.40
C TYR A 161 -6.88 -2.82 -2.52
N SER A 162 -5.99 -1.83 -2.46
CA SER A 162 -5.83 -0.76 -3.46
C SER A 162 -5.51 -1.29 -4.87
N CYS A 163 -4.94 -2.50 -5.00
CA CYS A 163 -4.52 -3.09 -6.27
C CYS A 163 -5.55 -4.05 -6.90
N TRP A 164 -6.72 -4.28 -6.29
CA TRP A 164 -7.70 -5.22 -6.82
C TRP A 164 -8.30 -4.81 -8.16
N SER A 165 -8.35 -3.51 -8.46
CA SER A 165 -8.76 -3.01 -9.78
C SER A 165 -7.89 -3.57 -10.91
N VAL A 166 -6.58 -3.72 -10.67
CA VAL A 166 -5.63 -4.29 -11.63
C VAL A 166 -5.91 -5.78 -11.84
N VAL A 167 -6.22 -6.52 -10.77
CA VAL A 167 -6.58 -7.94 -10.86
C VAL A 167 -7.83 -8.12 -11.73
N VAL A 168 -8.87 -7.30 -11.49
CA VAL A 168 -10.10 -7.32 -12.30
C VAL A 168 -9.80 -7.01 -13.76
N LEU A 169 -8.96 -6.01 -14.03
CA LEU A 169 -8.54 -5.65 -15.39
C LEU A 169 -7.84 -6.81 -16.11
N VAL A 170 -6.91 -7.49 -15.45
CA VAL A 170 -6.19 -8.64 -16.01
C VAL A 170 -7.16 -9.76 -16.36
N VAL A 171 -8.10 -10.09 -15.47
CA VAL A 171 -9.12 -11.11 -15.73
C VAL A 171 -9.98 -10.72 -16.94
N LEU A 172 -10.40 -9.46 -17.03
CA LEU A 172 -11.17 -8.96 -18.16
C LEU A 172 -10.39 -9.07 -19.48
N CYS A 173 -9.11 -8.71 -19.49
CA CYS A 173 -8.24 -8.86 -20.67
C CYS A 173 -8.12 -10.33 -21.10
N LEU A 174 -7.98 -11.27 -20.16
CA LEU A 174 -7.93 -12.70 -20.46
C LEU A 174 -9.24 -13.21 -21.07
N VAL A 175 -10.39 -12.79 -20.53
CA VAL A 175 -11.70 -13.13 -21.08
C VAL A 175 -11.85 -12.62 -22.52
N VAL A 176 -11.46 -11.37 -22.77
CA VAL A 176 -11.47 -10.81 -24.14
C VAL A 176 -10.53 -11.58 -25.05
N SER A 177 -9.30 -11.88 -24.63
CA SER A 177 -8.33 -12.62 -25.43
C SER A 177 -8.81 -14.03 -25.81
N VAL A 178 -9.54 -14.71 -24.93
CA VAL A 178 -10.10 -16.05 -25.22
C VAL A 178 -11.36 -15.96 -26.09
N SER A 179 -12.11 -14.87 -25.96
CA SER A 179 -13.38 -14.68 -26.68
C SER A 179 -13.16 -14.13 -28.09
N LEU A 180 -12.20 -13.23 -28.29
CA LEU A 180 -11.94 -12.53 -29.55
C LEU A 180 -11.72 -13.49 -30.75
N PRO A 181 -10.97 -14.60 -30.63
CA PRO A 181 -10.81 -15.57 -31.72
C PRO A 181 -12.11 -16.23 -32.15
N ARG A 182 -13.08 -16.38 -31.25
CA ARG A 182 -14.41 -16.97 -31.57
C ARG A 182 -15.30 -16.00 -32.34
N PHE A 183 -15.02 -14.70 -32.25
CA PHE A 183 -15.76 -13.65 -32.95
C PHE A 183 -15.09 -13.19 -34.24
N LEU A 184 -13.82 -13.56 -34.46
CA LEU A 184 -13.09 -13.31 -35.70
C LEU A 184 -13.62 -14.23 -36.81
N PRO A 185 -14.14 -13.67 -37.91
CA PRO A 185 -14.63 -14.48 -39.00
C PRO A 185 -13.48 -15.15 -39.75
N SER A 186 -13.69 -16.39 -40.16
CA SER A 186 -12.69 -17.29 -40.76
C SER A 186 -12.01 -16.75 -42.04
N TYR A 187 -12.57 -15.71 -42.67
CA TYR A 187 -12.00 -15.09 -43.87
C TYR A 187 -10.75 -14.22 -43.61
N LEU A 188 -10.48 -13.79 -42.37
CA LEU A 188 -9.24 -13.04 -42.01
C LEU A 188 -8.06 -13.96 -41.68
N LEU A 189 -8.30 -15.27 -41.60
CA LEU A 189 -7.28 -16.30 -41.33
C LEU A 189 -6.76 -16.97 -42.61
N ILE A 190 -7.28 -16.60 -43.79
CA ILE A 190 -6.74 -17.06 -45.07
C ILE A 190 -5.42 -16.33 -45.31
N LYS A 191 -4.35 -17.08 -45.16
CA LYS A 191 -3.03 -16.73 -45.67
C LYS A 191 -3.02 -17.22 -47.12
N ASP A 192 -3.12 -16.29 -48.06
CA ASP A 192 -2.98 -16.61 -49.48
C ASP A 192 -1.61 -17.30 -49.69
N VAL A 193 -1.65 -18.48 -50.29
CA VAL A 193 -0.51 -19.34 -50.64
C VAL A 193 0.23 -18.74 -51.83
#